data_AF-A8ULH4-F1
#
_entry.id   AF-A8ULH4-F1
#
_cell.length_a   1.000
_cell.length_b   1.000
_cell.length_c   1.000
_cell.angle_alpha   90.00
_cell.angle_beta   90.00
_cell.angle_gamma   90.00
#
_symmetry.space_group_name_H-M   'P 1'
#
loop_
_entity.id
_entity.type
_entity.pdbx_description
1 polymer ?
#
loop_
_entity_poly.entity_id
_entity_poly.type
_entity_poly.pdbx_seq_one_letter_code
_entity_poly.pdbx_strand_id
1 'polypeptide(L)'
;MNITLKQIFVYLKWVILSLIIGLTYIWILIGPTEKSTNAFTYLLNIFYGYGVLYIGTIFGLVVAFIFVLLDNFYLKKKLKNSAYGTFIRIGVLLMVAVIVGVIHYILEKVVDII
;
A
#
# COMPACT_ATOMS: atom_id res chain seq x y z
N MET A 1 28.24 7.55 -7.68
CA MET A 1 26.83 7.20 -7.99
C MET A 1 26.05 8.49 -8.22
N ASN A 2 25.48 8.69 -9.42
CA ASN A 2 24.77 9.93 -9.77
C ASN A 2 23.65 10.26 -8.77
N ILE A 3 23.43 11.54 -8.48
CA ILE A 3 22.45 12.04 -7.49
C ILE A 3 21.04 11.51 -7.78
N THR A 4 20.73 11.29 -9.06
CA THR A 4 19.46 10.70 -9.54
C THR A 4 19.27 9.24 -9.11
N LEU A 5 20.29 8.39 -9.26
CA LEU A 5 20.23 6.98 -8.84
C LEU A 5 19.96 6.84 -7.34
N LYS A 6 20.61 7.67 -6.51
CA LYS A 6 20.41 7.65 -5.06
C LYS A 6 18.96 7.99 -4.69
N GLN A 7 18.32 8.91 -5.41
CA GLN A 7 16.91 9.27 -5.17
C GLN A 7 15.96 8.13 -5.57
N ILE A 8 16.22 7.45 -6.68
CA ILE A 8 15.43 6.29 -7.13
C ILE A 8 15.42 5.20 -6.05
N PHE A 9 16.59 4.84 -5.51
CA PHE A 9 16.68 3.83 -4.45
C PHE A 9 15.95 4.23 -3.15
N VAL A 10 15.88 5.53 -2.84
CA VAL A 10 15.14 6.01 -1.66
C VAL A 10 13.64 5.84 -1.87
N TYR A 11 13.11 6.27 -3.01
CA TYR A 11 11.68 6.12 -3.31
C TYR A 11 11.27 4.67 -3.51
N LEU A 12 12.16 3.83 -4.04
CA LEU A 12 11.91 2.39 -4.17
C LEU A 12 11.57 1.75 -2.81
N LYS A 13 12.26 2.15 -1.72
CA LYS A 13 11.94 1.67 -0.37
C LYS A 13 10.54 2.07 0.08
N TRP A 14 10.11 3.31 -0.23
CA TRP A 14 8.77 3.80 0.09
C TRP A 14 7.68 3.08 -0.71
N VAL A 15 7.95 2.78 -1.99
CA VAL A 15 7.06 1.99 -2.83
C VAL A 15 6.89 0.57 -2.28
N ILE A 16 8.00 -0.12 -1.97
CA ILE A 16 7.96 -1.47 -1.37
C ILE A 16 7.17 -1.45 -0.07
N LEU A 17 7.41 -0.47 0.81
CA LEU A 17 6.68 -0.34 2.06
C LEU A 17 5.18 -0.13 1.84
N SER A 18 4.81 0.68 0.85
CA SER A 18 3.40 0.92 0.49
C SER A 18 2.72 -0.33 -0.07
N LEU A 19 3.45 -1.13 -0.86
CA LEU A 19 2.95 -2.42 -1.36
C LEU A 19 2.69 -3.40 -0.21
N ILE A 20 3.60 -3.50 0.76
CA ILE A 20 3.40 -4.34 1.94
C ILE A 20 2.16 -3.89 2.72
N ILE A 21 1.98 -2.57 2.89
CA ILE A 21 0.79 -2.02 3.55
C ILE A 21 -0.49 -2.39 2.79
N GLY A 22 -0.49 -2.24 1.46
CA GLY A 22 -1.67 -2.55 0.64
C GLY A 22 -2.05 -4.03 0.65
N LEU A 23 -1.05 -4.92 0.54
CA LEU A 23 -1.27 -6.36 0.66
C LEU A 23 -1.81 -6.73 2.05
N THR A 24 -1.25 -6.13 3.09
CA THR A 24 -1.68 -6.37 4.48
C THR A 24 -3.11 -5.87 4.71
N TYR A 25 -3.46 -4.70 4.19
CA TYR A 25 -4.81 -4.14 4.28
C TYR A 25 -5.84 -5.08 3.65
N ILE A 26 -5.60 -5.53 2.41
CA ILE A 26 -6.53 -6.43 1.72
C ILE A 26 -6.58 -7.79 2.41
N TRP A 27 -5.45 -8.33 2.87
CA TRP A 27 -5.44 -9.58 3.61
C TRP A 27 -6.27 -9.51 4.91
N ILE A 28 -6.18 -8.40 5.64
CA ILE A 28 -7.02 -8.17 6.84
C ILE A 28 -8.49 -8.01 6.46
N LEU A 29 -8.79 -7.30 5.36
CA LEU A 29 -10.16 -7.03 4.93
C LEU A 29 -10.90 -8.30 4.52
N ILE A 30 -10.25 -9.19 3.77
CA ILE A 30 -10.88 -10.41 3.26
C ILE A 30 -10.75 -11.57 4.27
N GLY A 31 -9.64 -11.63 5.03
CA GLY A 31 -9.40 -12.63 6.08
C GLY A 31 -8.58 -13.84 5.62
N PRO A 32 -8.39 -14.85 6.48
CA PRO A 32 -7.70 -16.10 6.12
C PRO A 32 -8.63 -17.07 5.38
N THR A 33 -8.08 -17.78 4.39
CA THR A 33 -8.80 -18.89 3.73
C THR A 33 -8.79 -20.15 4.59
N GLU A 34 -9.84 -20.95 4.50
CA GLU A 34 -9.87 -22.28 5.11
C GLU A 34 -8.83 -23.23 4.47
N LYS A 35 -8.37 -24.22 5.25
CA LYS A 35 -7.46 -25.26 4.74
C LYS A 35 -8.17 -26.03 3.62
N SER A 36 -7.53 -26.15 2.46
CA SER A 36 -8.12 -26.91 1.35
C SER A 36 -8.24 -28.38 1.73
N THR A 37 -9.45 -28.91 1.72
CA THR A 37 -9.72 -30.34 1.91
C THR A 37 -9.65 -31.12 0.61
N ASN A 38 -9.97 -30.49 -0.53
CA ASN A 38 -10.04 -31.11 -1.86
C ASN A 38 -9.43 -30.22 -2.99
N ALA A 39 -9.24 -30.79 -4.18
CA ALA A 39 -8.68 -30.08 -5.35
C ALA A 39 -9.46 -28.81 -5.76
N PHE A 40 -10.79 -28.80 -5.59
CA PHE A 40 -11.63 -27.63 -5.87
C PHE A 40 -11.36 -26.48 -4.89
N THR A 41 -11.28 -26.78 -3.58
CA THR A 41 -10.93 -25.80 -2.55
C THR A 41 -9.49 -25.29 -2.69
N TYR A 42 -8.58 -26.11 -3.25
CA TYR A 42 -7.22 -25.69 -3.56
C TYR A 42 -7.18 -24.64 -4.69
N LEU A 43 -7.96 -24.84 -5.76
CA LEU A 43 -8.09 -23.85 -6.84
C LEU A 43 -8.69 -22.53 -6.34
N LEU A 44 -9.74 -22.59 -5.51
CA LEU A 44 -10.33 -21.39 -4.90
C LEU A 44 -9.32 -20.63 -4.03
N ASN A 45 -8.47 -21.32 -3.26
CA ASN A 45 -7.41 -20.67 -2.48
C ASN A 45 -6.36 -19.98 -3.37
N ILE A 46 -6.08 -20.51 -4.57
CA ILE A 46 -5.20 -19.85 -5.55
C ILE A 46 -5.85 -18.57 -6.09
N PHE A 47 -7.12 -18.63 -6.49
CA PHE A 47 -7.87 -17.45 -6.94
C PHE A 47 -7.96 -16.38 -5.84
N TYR A 48 -8.17 -16.80 -4.60
CA TYR A 48 -8.17 -15.92 -3.44
C TYR A 48 -6.81 -15.23 -3.25
N GLY A 49 -5.72 -16.01 -3.28
CA GLY A 49 -4.37 -15.46 -3.21
C GLY A 49 -4.08 -14.48 -4.34
N TYR A 50 -4.57 -14.76 -5.55
CA TYR A 50 -4.44 -13.86 -6.69
C TYR A 50 -5.24 -12.57 -6.51
N GLY A 51 -6.45 -12.64 -5.96
CA GLY A 51 -7.27 -11.48 -5.62
C GLY A 51 -6.59 -10.57 -4.59
N VAL A 52 -6.05 -11.15 -3.52
CA VAL A 52 -5.28 -10.40 -2.49
C VAL A 52 -4.06 -9.73 -3.11
N LEU A 53 -3.30 -10.46 -3.94
CA LEU A 53 -2.13 -9.91 -4.62
C LEU A 53 -2.50 -8.78 -5.58
N TYR A 54 -3.51 -8.98 -6.43
CA TYR A 54 -3.91 -8.02 -7.44
C TYR A 54 -4.46 -6.73 -6.81
N ILE A 55 -5.50 -6.84 -5.97
CA ILE A 55 -6.15 -5.69 -5.34
C ILE A 55 -5.18 -5.01 -4.37
N GLY A 56 -4.44 -5.78 -3.56
CA GLY A 56 -3.47 -5.23 -2.61
C GLY A 56 -2.30 -4.52 -3.29
N THR A 57 -1.86 -5.00 -4.45
CA THR A 57 -0.84 -4.31 -5.26
C THR A 57 -1.37 -3.00 -5.82
N ILE A 58 -2.58 -2.99 -6.40
CA ILE A 58 -3.20 -1.76 -6.93
C ILE A 58 -3.36 -0.74 -5.80
N PHE A 59 -3.91 -1.17 -4.66
CA PHE A 59 -4.06 -0.32 -3.49
C PHE A 59 -2.71 0.25 -3.02
N GLY A 60 -1.69 -0.60 -2.88
CA GLY A 60 -0.35 -0.20 -2.49
C GLY A 60 0.30 0.77 -3.47
N LEU A 61 0.06 0.62 -4.78
CA LEU A 61 0.53 1.55 -5.82
C LEU A 61 -0.15 2.91 -5.73
N VAL A 62 -1.46 2.95 -5.48
CA VAL A 62 -2.19 4.23 -5.28
C VAL A 62 -1.64 4.97 -4.06
N VAL A 63 -1.45 4.28 -2.93
CA VAL A 63 -0.84 4.85 -1.72
C VAL A 63 0.57 5.34 -2.01
N ALA A 64 1.40 4.54 -2.68
CA ALA A 64 2.78 4.91 -3.03
C ALA A 64 2.82 6.16 -3.90
N PHE A 65 1.96 6.23 -4.92
CA PHE A 65 1.89 7.35 -5.84
C PHE A 65 1.56 8.66 -5.12
N ILE A 66 0.50 8.65 -4.30
CA ILE A 66 0.09 9.82 -3.51
C ILE A 66 1.21 10.23 -2.54
N PHE A 67 1.80 9.26 -1.85
CA PHE A 67 2.89 9.54 -0.91
C PHE A 67 4.12 10.13 -1.58
N VAL A 68 4.56 9.58 -2.73
CA VAL A 68 5.72 10.09 -3.47
C VAL A 68 5.49 11.53 -3.95
N LEU A 69 4.29 11.85 -4.41
CA LEU A 69 3.92 13.22 -4.76
C LEU A 69 4.01 14.15 -3.54
N LEU A 70 3.39 13.77 -2.41
CA LEU A 70 3.44 14.54 -1.17
C LEU A 70 4.87 14.72 -0.65
N ASP A 71 5.71 13.68 -0.73
CA ASP A 71 7.09 13.78 -0.26
C ASP A 71 7.91 14.70 -1.15
N ASN A 72 7.80 14.55 -2.47
CA ASN A 72 8.59 15.33 -3.41
C ASN A 72 8.21 16.82 -3.41
N PHE A 73 6.92 17.15 -3.31
CA PHE A 73 6.45 18.54 -3.34
C PHE A 73 6.53 19.24 -1.98
N TYR A 74 6.22 18.54 -0.88
CA TYR A 74 6.03 19.16 0.43
C TYR A 74 7.04 18.68 1.49
N LEU A 75 7.05 17.38 1.81
CA LEU A 75 7.81 16.87 2.96
C LEU A 75 9.31 17.01 2.78
N LYS A 76 9.85 16.75 1.59
CA LYS A 76 11.29 16.85 1.30
C LYS A 76 11.85 18.25 1.57
N LYS A 77 11.09 19.29 1.25
CA LYS A 77 11.47 20.69 1.53
C LYS A 77 11.33 21.01 3.01
N LYS A 78 10.20 20.62 3.62
CA LYS A 78 9.86 20.96 5.01
C LYS A 78 10.72 20.20 6.04
N LEU A 79 11.16 18.98 5.73
CA LEU A 79 11.87 18.10 6.65
C LEU A 79 13.39 18.03 6.42
N LYS A 80 13.95 18.90 5.57
CA LYS A 80 15.36 18.87 5.16
C LYS A 80 16.34 18.84 6.35
N ASN A 81 16.02 19.54 7.44
CA ASN A 81 16.86 19.65 8.65
C ASN A 81 16.23 19.00 9.89
N SER A 82 15.16 18.22 9.74
CA SER A 82 14.49 17.58 10.88
C SER A 82 15.17 16.26 11.23
N ALA A 83 15.63 16.12 12.48
CA ALA A 83 16.12 14.84 13.02
C ALA A 83 15.04 13.75 13.01
N TYR A 84 13.76 14.13 13.05
CA TYR A 84 12.60 13.23 13.03
C TYR A 84 11.96 13.10 11.64
N GLY A 85 12.61 13.57 10.58
CA GLY A 85 12.03 13.61 9.24
C GLY A 85 11.55 12.26 8.73
N THR A 86 12.26 11.17 9.06
CA THR A 86 11.84 9.81 8.68
C THR A 86 10.59 9.36 9.42
N PHE A 87 10.46 9.61 10.72
CA PHE A 87 9.27 9.25 11.49
C PHE A 87 8.03 10.00 11.00
N ILE A 88 8.19 11.29 10.68
CA ILE A 88 7.09 12.10 10.12
C ILE A 88 6.66 11.54 8.77
N ARG A 89 7.60 11.14 7.91
CA ARG A 89 7.28 10.49 6.62
C ARG A 89 6.52 9.18 6.80
N ILE A 90 6.91 8.34 7.75
CA ILE A 90 6.17 7.11 8.08
C ILE A 90 4.74 7.46 8.54
N GLY A 91 4.60 8.45 9.43
CA GLY A 91 3.28 8.91 9.89
C GLY A 91 2.39 9.40 8.75
N VAL A 92 2.95 10.17 7.80
CA VAL A 92 2.19 10.64 6.62
C VAL A 92 1.85 9.48 5.69
N LEU A 93 2.77 8.53 5.46
CA LEU A 93 2.47 7.34 4.65
C LEU A 93 1.29 6.55 5.23
N LEU A 94 1.31 6.32 6.55
CA LEU A 94 0.22 5.63 7.25
C LEU A 94 -1.09 6.42 7.17
N MET A 95 -1.04 7.74 7.33
CA MET A 95 -2.22 8.60 7.21
C MET A 95 -2.83 8.52 5.80
N VAL A 96 -2.00 8.56 4.74
CA VAL A 96 -2.44 8.38 3.36
C VAL A 96 -3.06 6.99 3.17
N ALA A 97 -2.42 5.94 3.68
CA ALA A 97 -2.94 4.57 3.58
C ALA A 97 -4.32 4.44 4.25
N VAL A 98 -4.51 5.05 5.43
CA VAL A 98 -5.81 5.07 6.12
C VAL A 98 -6.86 5.80 5.28
N ILE A 99 -6.55 6.98 4.73
CA ILE A 99 -7.49 7.74 3.91
C ILE A 99 -7.92 6.93 2.68
N VAL A 100 -6.95 6.37 1.95
CA VAL A 100 -7.23 5.53 0.76
C VAL A 100 -8.01 4.28 1.16
N GLY A 101 -7.69 3.66 2.30
CA GLY A 101 -8.40 2.50 2.85
C GLY A 101 -9.84 2.78 3.21
N VAL A 102 -10.12 3.94 3.80
CA VAL A 102 -11.49 4.38 4.11
C VAL A 102 -12.27 4.64 2.82
N ILE A 103 -11.67 5.32 1.84
CA ILE A 103 -12.29 5.55 0.53
C ILE A 103 -12.61 4.21 -0.13
N HIS A 104 -11.63 3.30 -0.20
CA HIS A 104 -11.82 1.96 -0.76
C HIS A 104 -12.96 1.20 -0.06
N TYR A 105 -12.98 1.21 1.28
CA TYR A 105 -14.04 0.55 2.05
C TYR A 105 -15.43 1.15 1.80
N ILE A 106 -15.53 2.48 1.69
CA ILE A 106 -16.80 3.15 1.38
C ILE A 106 -17.26 2.82 -0.04
N LEU A 107 -16.35 2.82 -1.02
CA LEU A 107 -16.69 2.46 -2.41
C LEU A 107 -17.22 1.03 -2.49
N GLU A 108 -16.56 0.11 -1.79
CA GLU A 108 -16.98 -1.29 -1.69
C GLU A 108 -18.35 -1.43 -1.02
N LYS A 109 -18.56 -0.78 0.14
CA LYS A 109 -19.75 -1.04 0.98
C LYS A 109 -20.96 -0.15 0.73
N VAL A 110 -20.78 1.03 0.15
CA VAL A 110 -21.87 2.00 -0.06
C VAL A 110 -22.32 2.05 -1.50
N VAL A 111 -21.40 1.87 -2.45
CA VAL A 111 -21.70 2.04 -3.88
C VAL A 111 -21.92 0.68 -4.56
N ASP A 112 -21.61 -0.43 -3.88
CA ASP A 112 -21.81 -1.81 -4.36
C ASP A 112 -21.23 -1.98 -5.79
N ILE A 113 -20.03 -1.40 -6.00
CA ILE A 113 -19.36 -1.40 -7.31
C ILE A 113 -18.81 -2.81 -7.63
N ILE A 114 -18.65 -3.68 -6.62
CA ILE A 114 -18.11 -5.05 -6.72
C ILE A 114 -19.05 -6.03 -6.03
#